data_AF-A0A3Q3FDW6-F1
#
_entry.id   AF-A0A3Q3FDW6-F1
#
_cell.length_a   1.000
_cell.length_b   1.000
_cell.length_c   1.000
_cell.angle_alpha   90.00
_cell.angle_beta   90.00
_cell.angle_gamma   90.00
#
_symmetry.space_group_name_H-M   'P 1'
#
loop_
_entity.id
_entity.type
_entity.pdbx_description
1 polymer ?
#
loop_
_entity_poly.entity_id
_entity_poly.type
_entity_poly.pdbx_seq_one_letter_code
_entity_poly.pdbx_strand_id
1 'polypeptide(L)'
;MSGREHAEALGCKLRTQDESWKKKAQELQQEVLSLRQESLINRVTSNTKSSTEAAGQDSSMDVSQDLFGPGSVVLSSDLQPGFDSETPELMLEDPQPAITPPPPPVPSSLQKTPRTRAVLPHVHFLQSLCALHRVEGDSRGLESLWFCSDGDAGSVLVDSVCLLLDSVVSACRDPPPLGPADLVLQGCQVAARAMDLFCSQRLPSAEFMRRVEESLRELTVMLLHSHQSSRLQAAEKLMEYLITLGSCSMSKSFLIRHILSEISSVADQLWQAFQDQESSGLDRFPVDQYQNSCFLFGVVEELLLRSKVPCRVEVGSDQSGFLSHLEQHVFLLSNEFPLFSIFMWRIGGLLTSSDS
;
A
#
# COMPACT_ATOMS: atom_id res chain seq x y z
N MET A 1 12.71 -12.43 -30.16
CA MET A 1 11.33 -12.92 -30.25
C MET A 1 10.42 -11.76 -29.88
N SER A 2 9.31 -11.58 -30.58
CA SER A 2 8.30 -10.57 -30.28
C SER A 2 7.39 -11.06 -29.14
N GLY A 3 6.90 -10.13 -28.30
CA GLY A 3 5.92 -10.46 -27.26
C GLY A 3 4.66 -11.15 -27.80
N ARG A 4 4.30 -10.86 -29.07
CA ARG A 4 3.23 -11.57 -29.79
C ARG A 4 3.50 -13.06 -29.97
N GLU A 5 4.72 -13.43 -30.39
CA GLU A 5 5.11 -14.84 -30.60
C GLU A 5 5.05 -15.61 -29.28
N HIS A 6 5.42 -14.96 -28.17
CA HIS A 6 5.31 -15.53 -26.83
C HIS A 6 3.85 -15.71 -26.39
N ALA A 7 3.00 -14.70 -26.57
CA ALA A 7 1.58 -14.78 -26.24
C ALA A 7 0.86 -15.88 -27.05
N GLU A 8 1.17 -16.02 -28.33
CA GLU A 8 0.65 -17.10 -29.18
C GLU A 8 1.17 -18.48 -28.71
N ALA A 9 2.45 -18.61 -28.34
CA ALA A 9 3.01 -19.84 -27.80
C ALA A 9 2.40 -20.24 -26.43
N LEU A 10 2.20 -19.27 -25.53
CA LEU A 10 1.63 -19.48 -24.20
C LEU A 10 0.14 -19.84 -24.31
N GLY A 11 -0.62 -19.18 -25.20
CA GLY A 11 -1.99 -19.53 -25.52
C GLY A 11 -2.13 -20.95 -26.12
N CYS A 12 -1.20 -21.38 -26.97
CA CYS A 12 -1.12 -22.76 -27.45
C CYS A 12 -0.82 -23.76 -26.31
N LYS A 13 0.12 -23.43 -25.40
CA LYS A 13 0.50 -24.27 -24.26
C LYS A 13 -0.62 -24.42 -23.23
N LEU A 14 -1.41 -23.37 -22.99
CA LEU A 14 -2.61 -23.43 -22.15
C LEU A 14 -3.70 -24.29 -22.80
N ARG A 15 -3.93 -24.15 -24.12
CA ARG A 15 -4.95 -24.94 -24.83
C ARG A 15 -4.65 -26.45 -24.84
N THR A 16 -3.38 -26.84 -24.99
CA THR A 16 -3.00 -28.26 -24.93
C THR A 16 -3.09 -28.83 -23.51
N GLN A 17 -2.88 -28.00 -22.47
CA GLN A 17 -3.15 -28.40 -21.09
C GLN A 17 -4.65 -28.53 -20.81
N ASP A 18 -5.48 -27.56 -21.25
CA ASP A 18 -6.94 -27.59 -21.06
C ASP A 18 -7.58 -28.85 -21.66
N GLU A 19 -7.31 -29.16 -22.93
CA GLU A 19 -7.81 -30.38 -23.57
C GLU A 19 -7.25 -31.66 -22.90
N SER A 20 -6.06 -31.62 -22.30
CA SER A 20 -5.50 -32.74 -21.53
C SER A 20 -6.26 -32.96 -20.20
N TRP A 21 -6.55 -31.89 -19.46
CA TRP A 21 -7.34 -31.94 -18.23
C TRP A 21 -8.78 -32.37 -18.51
N LYS A 22 -9.39 -31.83 -19.56
CA LYS A 22 -10.74 -32.15 -20.04
C LYS A 22 -10.86 -33.62 -20.47
N LYS A 23 -9.86 -34.18 -21.16
CA LYS A 23 -9.79 -35.61 -21.48
C LYS A 23 -9.71 -36.48 -20.22
N LYS A 24 -8.81 -36.15 -19.28
CA LYS A 24 -8.70 -36.85 -17.98
C LYS A 24 -10.01 -36.79 -17.18
N ALA A 25 -10.70 -35.65 -17.18
CA ALA A 25 -11.99 -35.50 -16.51
C ALA A 25 -13.07 -36.41 -17.12
N GLN A 26 -13.11 -36.55 -18.44
CA GLN A 26 -14.00 -37.49 -19.14
C GLN A 26 -13.66 -38.96 -18.84
N GLU A 27 -12.37 -39.31 -18.83
CA GLU A 27 -11.88 -40.65 -18.49
C GLU A 27 -12.27 -41.03 -17.05
N LEU A 28 -11.98 -40.16 -16.08
CA LEU A 28 -12.36 -40.34 -14.67
C LEU A 28 -13.89 -40.37 -14.49
N GLN A 29 -14.66 -39.58 -15.24
CA GLN A 29 -16.12 -39.64 -15.21
C GLN A 29 -16.64 -41.00 -15.70
N GLN A 30 -16.03 -41.57 -16.75
CA GLN A 30 -16.37 -42.89 -17.26
C GLN A 30 -15.98 -44.01 -16.27
N GLU A 31 -14.79 -43.93 -15.65
CA GLU A 31 -14.37 -44.85 -14.60
C GLU A 31 -15.30 -44.81 -13.38
N VAL A 32 -15.69 -43.62 -12.90
CA VAL A 32 -16.64 -43.46 -11.79
C VAL A 32 -18.01 -44.05 -12.12
N LEU A 33 -18.48 -43.93 -13.36
CA LEU A 33 -19.73 -44.58 -13.80
C LEU A 33 -19.58 -46.12 -13.83
N SER A 34 -18.46 -46.63 -14.36
CA SER A 34 -18.15 -48.06 -14.39
C SER A 34 -18.09 -48.66 -12.98
N LEU A 35 -17.34 -48.04 -12.06
CA LEU A 35 -17.21 -48.48 -10.68
C LEU A 35 -18.52 -48.40 -9.89
N ARG A 36 -19.38 -47.41 -10.17
CA ARG A 36 -20.75 -47.35 -9.60
C ARG A 36 -21.63 -48.50 -10.11
N GLN A 37 -21.56 -48.81 -11.40
CA GLN A 37 -22.30 -49.94 -11.98
C GLN A 37 -21.78 -51.28 -11.44
N GLU A 38 -20.46 -51.46 -11.34
CA GLU A 38 -19.84 -52.66 -10.76
C GLU A 38 -20.21 -52.82 -9.28
N SER A 39 -20.14 -51.74 -8.48
CA SER A 39 -20.56 -51.73 -7.07
C SER A 39 -22.04 -52.12 -6.91
N LEU A 40 -22.92 -51.63 -7.77
CA LEU A 40 -24.34 -52.03 -7.79
C LEU A 40 -24.52 -53.52 -8.13
N ILE A 41 -23.80 -54.04 -9.13
CA ILE A 41 -23.84 -55.47 -9.50
C ILE A 41 -23.30 -56.34 -8.36
N ASN A 42 -22.18 -55.95 -7.74
CA ASN A 42 -21.57 -56.66 -6.62
C ASN A 42 -22.52 -56.67 -5.40
N ARG A 43 -23.23 -55.57 -5.11
CA ARG A 43 -24.23 -55.51 -4.03
C ARG A 43 -25.48 -56.37 -4.32
N VAL A 44 -25.95 -56.42 -5.56
CA VAL A 44 -27.10 -57.28 -5.95
C VAL A 44 -26.72 -58.76 -5.93
N THR A 45 -25.51 -59.10 -6.37
CA THR A 45 -25.00 -60.48 -6.38
C THR A 45 -24.58 -60.97 -4.99
N SER A 46 -24.14 -60.09 -4.08
CA SER A 46 -23.95 -60.45 -2.67
C SER A 46 -25.29 -60.73 -1.97
N ASN A 47 -26.30 -59.87 -2.16
CA ASN A 47 -27.63 -60.06 -1.57
C ASN A 47 -28.35 -61.31 -2.10
N THR A 48 -28.20 -61.66 -3.37
CA THR A 48 -28.80 -62.90 -3.91
C THR A 48 -28.08 -64.15 -3.44
N LYS A 49 -26.75 -64.10 -3.24
CA LYS A 49 -26.01 -65.23 -2.63
C LYS A 49 -26.32 -65.43 -1.15
N SER A 50 -26.43 -64.37 -0.36
CA SER A 50 -26.84 -64.51 1.06
C SER A 50 -28.28 -65.04 1.18
N SER A 51 -29.18 -64.64 0.28
CA SER A 51 -30.55 -65.17 0.22
C SER A 51 -30.66 -66.67 -0.05
N THR A 52 -29.59 -67.34 -0.53
CA THR A 52 -29.54 -68.81 -0.69
C THR A 52 -28.96 -69.58 0.50
N GLU A 53 -28.38 -68.91 1.50
CA GLU A 53 -27.83 -69.56 2.70
C GLU A 53 -28.45 -69.06 4.02
N ALA A 54 -29.18 -67.93 4.01
CA ALA A 54 -29.80 -67.33 5.19
C ALA A 54 -31.17 -67.91 5.56
N ALA A 55 -31.23 -69.21 5.83
CA ALA A 55 -32.36 -69.81 6.58
C ALA A 55 -32.23 -69.52 8.10
N GLY A 56 -32.07 -68.25 8.48
CA GLY A 56 -31.94 -67.85 9.89
C GLY A 56 -31.60 -66.38 10.15
N GLN A 57 -32.31 -65.80 11.13
CA GLN A 57 -31.95 -64.67 12.01
C GLN A 57 -31.88 -63.24 11.45
N ASP A 58 -33.01 -62.55 11.62
CA ASP A 58 -33.21 -61.21 12.20
C ASP A 58 -32.29 -60.01 11.85
N SER A 59 -32.85 -59.13 11.02
CA SER A 59 -33.36 -57.82 11.48
C SER A 59 -32.52 -56.96 12.44
N SER A 60 -31.81 -55.95 11.89
CA SER A 60 -31.96 -54.57 12.39
C SER A 60 -31.72 -53.50 11.32
N MET A 61 -32.63 -52.52 11.31
CA MET A 61 -32.52 -51.17 10.71
C MET A 61 -31.55 -50.28 11.55
N ASP A 62 -31.11 -49.06 11.14
CA ASP A 62 -31.32 -48.30 9.89
C ASP A 62 -30.11 -47.38 9.52
N VAL A 63 -30.25 -46.75 8.34
CA VAL A 63 -29.51 -45.66 7.67
C VAL A 63 -28.91 -44.52 8.52
N SER A 64 -27.71 -44.09 8.13
CA SER A 64 -27.08 -42.80 8.50
C SER A 64 -27.73 -41.61 7.78
N GLN A 65 -27.98 -40.49 8.49
CA GLN A 65 -28.38 -39.23 7.86
C GLN A 65 -27.21 -38.26 7.70
N ASP A 66 -27.15 -37.62 6.54
CA ASP A 66 -26.29 -36.49 6.18
C ASP A 66 -27.19 -35.31 5.77
N LEU A 67 -26.93 -34.10 6.28
CA LEU A 67 -27.40 -32.87 5.64
C LEU A 67 -26.68 -31.59 6.12
N PHE A 68 -26.55 -30.66 5.18
CA PHE A 68 -25.97 -29.33 5.24
C PHE A 68 -26.63 -28.39 6.29
N GLY A 69 -25.84 -27.42 6.82
CA GLY A 69 -26.35 -26.25 7.59
C GLY A 69 -26.84 -25.11 6.67
N PRO A 70 -26.83 -23.80 7.08
CA PRO A 70 -26.31 -23.19 8.32
C PRO A 70 -27.30 -22.20 9.03
N GLY A 71 -26.88 -21.51 10.12
CA GLY A 71 -27.64 -20.34 10.63
C GLY A 71 -27.15 -19.69 11.95
N SER A 72 -27.34 -18.36 12.06
CA SER A 72 -27.21 -17.40 13.19
C SER A 72 -26.84 -17.91 14.61
N VAL A 73 -25.82 -17.37 15.30
CA VAL A 73 -25.57 -15.98 15.79
C VAL A 73 -26.24 -15.64 17.14
N VAL A 74 -25.38 -15.52 18.17
CA VAL A 74 -25.49 -14.70 19.40
C VAL A 74 -26.63 -14.98 20.41
N LEU A 75 -26.24 -15.35 21.64
CA LEU A 75 -26.39 -14.47 22.81
C LEU A 75 -25.40 -14.85 23.94
N SER A 76 -24.89 -13.83 24.64
CA SER A 76 -23.99 -13.99 25.80
C SER A 76 -24.78 -14.26 27.08
N SER A 77 -24.19 -14.95 28.05
CA SER A 77 -24.75 -15.03 29.41
C SER A 77 -24.38 -13.80 30.23
N ASP A 78 -25.34 -13.26 30.97
CA ASP A 78 -25.12 -12.25 32.01
C ASP A 78 -24.24 -12.79 33.16
N LEU A 79 -23.62 -11.88 33.91
CA LEU A 79 -23.74 -11.80 35.37
C LEU A 79 -23.03 -10.56 35.95
N GLN A 80 -23.80 -9.68 36.59
CA GLN A 80 -23.33 -8.65 37.53
C GLN A 80 -23.66 -9.14 38.96
N PRO A 81 -22.86 -8.82 40.00
CA PRO A 81 -22.99 -7.55 40.76
C PRO A 81 -21.62 -6.94 41.13
N GLY A 82 -21.45 -5.77 41.76
CA GLY A 82 -22.40 -4.81 42.35
C GLY A 82 -22.31 -4.73 43.89
N PHE A 83 -21.83 -3.62 44.45
CA PHE A 83 -22.16 -3.07 45.79
C PHE A 83 -21.42 -1.73 46.08
N ASP A 84 -22.01 -0.91 46.96
CA ASP A 84 -21.68 0.50 47.21
C ASP A 84 -20.95 0.75 48.56
N SER A 85 -20.55 2.00 48.84
CA SER A 85 -20.38 2.52 50.20
C SER A 85 -20.39 4.07 50.25
N GLU A 86 -20.74 4.64 51.41
CA GLU A 86 -21.21 6.04 51.57
C GLU A 86 -20.26 6.94 52.38
N THR A 87 -20.49 8.26 52.36
CA THR A 87 -19.82 9.28 53.21
C THR A 87 -20.58 9.59 54.50
N PRO A 88 -19.87 10.05 55.56
CA PRO A 88 -20.47 11.10 56.41
C PRO A 88 -19.50 12.23 56.89
N GLU A 89 -20.07 13.45 56.89
CA GLU A 89 -20.11 14.52 57.92
C GLU A 89 -19.36 14.39 59.28
N LEU A 90 -18.99 15.44 60.05
CA LEU A 90 -18.74 16.91 59.87
C LEU A 90 -18.16 17.53 61.19
N MET A 91 -17.70 18.80 61.14
CA MET A 91 -17.33 19.71 62.28
C MET A 91 -16.01 19.41 63.04
N LEU A 92 -15.28 20.35 63.68
CA LEU A 92 -15.51 21.78 64.00
C LEU A 92 -14.16 22.59 64.05
N GLU A 93 -14.22 23.91 63.83
CA GLU A 93 -13.32 25.07 64.17
C GLU A 93 -11.96 24.83 64.90
N ASP A 94 -10.84 25.58 64.71
CA ASP A 94 -10.34 26.61 63.74
C ASP A 94 -8.79 26.76 64.06
N PRO A 95 -7.96 27.79 63.71
CA PRO A 95 -8.11 28.97 62.85
C PRO A 95 -6.99 29.26 61.81
N GLN A 96 -7.19 30.31 61.02
CA GLN A 96 -6.29 30.91 60.00
C GLN A 96 -5.16 31.79 60.64
N PRO A 97 -4.00 32.00 59.97
CA PRO A 97 -3.93 33.03 58.92
C PRO A 97 -2.97 32.80 57.73
N ALA A 98 -3.23 33.58 56.67
CA ALA A 98 -2.34 33.99 55.57
C ALA A 98 -1.95 32.93 54.51
N ILE A 99 -2.75 32.89 53.44
CA ILE A 99 -2.47 32.15 52.19
C ILE A 99 -1.51 32.96 51.30
N THR A 100 -0.40 32.33 50.88
CA THR A 100 0.20 32.59 49.55
C THR A 100 -0.25 31.50 48.57
N PRO A 101 -0.73 31.85 47.37
CA PRO A 101 -1.18 30.83 46.41
C PRO A 101 0.03 30.09 45.80
N PRO A 102 -0.03 28.76 45.63
CA PRO A 102 0.94 28.04 44.81
C PRO A 102 0.77 28.42 43.32
N PRO A 103 1.83 28.31 42.50
CA PRO A 103 1.71 28.49 41.06
C PRO A 103 0.76 27.43 40.46
N PRO A 104 0.04 27.76 39.37
CA PRO A 104 -0.85 26.80 38.73
C PRO A 104 -0.06 25.60 38.19
N PRO A 105 -0.66 24.39 38.15
CA PRO A 105 -0.01 23.23 37.57
C PRO A 105 0.30 23.50 36.10
N VAL A 106 1.59 23.48 35.75
CA VAL A 106 2.02 23.54 34.34
C VAL A 106 1.37 22.36 33.63
N PRO A 107 0.57 22.57 32.55
CA PRO A 107 -0.04 21.47 31.84
C PRO A 107 1.06 20.57 31.31
N SER A 108 1.04 19.30 31.73
CA SER A 108 2.12 18.34 31.51
C SER A 108 2.56 18.35 30.06
N SER A 109 3.74 18.93 29.79
CA SER A 109 4.29 18.92 28.45
C SER A 109 4.68 17.49 28.11
N LEU A 110 3.82 16.82 27.32
CA LEU A 110 4.26 15.67 26.55
C LEU A 110 5.58 16.07 25.92
N GLN A 111 6.63 15.28 26.15
CA GLN A 111 7.97 15.57 25.66
C GLN A 111 8.02 15.32 24.15
N LYS A 112 7.34 16.19 23.38
CA LYS A 112 7.36 16.24 21.93
C LYS A 112 8.82 16.29 21.51
N THR A 113 9.23 15.26 20.77
CA THR A 113 10.63 15.09 20.37
C THR A 113 11.11 16.34 19.61
N PRO A 114 12.42 16.66 19.62
CA PRO A 114 12.93 17.85 18.96
C PRO A 114 12.48 17.98 17.50
N ARG A 115 12.40 16.84 16.79
CA ARG A 115 11.93 16.73 15.41
C ARG A 115 10.44 17.09 15.24
N THR A 116 9.55 16.60 16.12
CA THR A 116 8.13 16.99 16.12
C THR A 116 7.94 18.49 16.39
N ARG A 117 8.86 19.14 17.11
CA ARG A 117 8.85 20.60 17.34
C ARG A 117 9.24 21.39 16.09
N ALA A 118 10.03 20.84 15.18
CA ALA A 118 10.42 21.48 13.92
C ALA A 118 9.31 21.40 12.85
N VAL A 119 8.63 20.25 12.72
CA VAL A 119 7.53 20.06 11.76
C VAL A 119 6.33 20.98 12.06
N LEU A 120 5.92 21.06 13.32
CA LEU A 120 4.62 21.62 13.71
C LEU A 120 4.40 23.11 13.32
N PRO A 121 5.37 24.03 13.44
CA PRO A 121 5.21 25.42 12.99
C PRO A 121 4.98 25.54 11.48
N HIS A 122 5.75 24.84 10.65
CA HIS A 122 5.60 24.87 9.19
C HIS A 122 4.26 24.26 8.75
N VAL A 123 3.84 23.16 9.39
CA VAL A 123 2.50 22.57 9.19
C VAL A 123 1.40 23.57 9.53
N HIS A 124 1.45 24.22 10.70
CA HIS A 124 0.44 25.20 11.09
C HIS A 124 0.40 26.42 10.15
N PHE A 125 1.57 26.94 9.76
CA PHE A 125 1.70 28.06 8.83
C PHE A 125 1.10 27.75 7.45
N LEU A 126 1.59 26.68 6.80
CA LEU A 126 1.11 26.28 5.47
C LEU A 126 -0.37 25.83 5.51
N GLN A 127 -0.85 25.20 6.58
CA GLN A 127 -2.26 24.88 6.76
C GLN A 127 -3.12 26.14 6.90
N SER A 128 -2.63 27.18 7.59
CA SER A 128 -3.32 28.47 7.70
C SER A 128 -3.40 29.18 6.35
N LEU A 129 -2.32 29.19 5.56
CA LEU A 129 -2.33 29.71 4.18
C LEU A 129 -3.33 28.95 3.29
N CYS A 130 -3.31 27.62 3.33
CA CYS A 130 -4.27 26.78 2.60
C CYS A 130 -5.73 27.01 3.05
N ALA A 131 -5.96 27.44 4.29
CA ALA A 131 -7.28 27.77 4.79
C ALA A 131 -7.74 29.16 4.32
N LEU A 132 -6.87 30.18 4.38
CA LEU A 132 -7.15 31.54 3.94
C LEU A 132 -7.54 31.58 2.45
N HIS A 133 -6.73 30.96 1.58
CA HIS A 133 -7.03 30.89 0.14
C HIS A 133 -8.33 30.14 -0.19
N ARG A 134 -8.83 29.29 0.71
CA ARG A 134 -10.13 28.61 0.53
C ARG A 134 -11.34 29.43 0.99
N VAL A 135 -11.11 30.52 1.73
CA VAL A 135 -12.15 31.48 2.15
C VAL A 135 -12.17 32.69 1.21
N GLU A 136 -11.00 33.13 0.75
CA GLU A 136 -10.83 34.34 -0.05
C GLU A 136 -10.75 34.04 -1.56
N GLY A 137 -11.91 33.83 -2.18
CA GLY A 137 -12.04 33.49 -3.61
C GLY A 137 -11.70 34.59 -4.62
N ASP A 138 -11.02 35.66 -4.21
CA ASP A 138 -10.54 36.77 -5.06
C ASP A 138 -9.22 37.34 -4.49
N SER A 139 -8.27 36.43 -4.17
CA SER A 139 -7.05 36.65 -3.37
C SER A 139 -5.98 37.60 -3.96
N ARG A 140 -6.31 38.35 -5.02
CA ARG A 140 -5.37 39.08 -5.90
C ARG A 140 -4.50 40.14 -5.20
N GLY A 141 -4.84 40.52 -3.97
CA GLY A 141 -4.01 41.40 -3.13
C GLY A 141 -2.99 40.64 -2.26
N LEU A 142 -3.39 39.51 -1.66
CA LEU A 142 -2.64 38.83 -0.60
C LEU A 142 -1.48 37.97 -1.15
N GLU A 143 -1.61 37.52 -2.40
CA GLU A 143 -0.58 36.85 -3.20
C GLU A 143 0.75 37.61 -3.23
N SER A 144 0.71 38.94 -3.20
CA SER A 144 1.90 39.80 -3.21
C SER A 144 2.81 39.65 -1.98
N LEU A 145 2.25 39.20 -0.84
CA LEU A 145 2.98 38.99 0.42
C LEU A 145 3.51 37.55 0.55
N TRP A 146 2.91 36.59 -0.16
CA TRP A 146 3.30 35.18 -0.11
C TRP A 146 4.33 34.81 -1.17
N PHE A 147 4.25 35.45 -2.33
CA PHE A 147 5.13 35.20 -3.47
C PHE A 147 5.87 36.50 -3.81
N CYS A 148 7.06 36.66 -3.23
CA CYS A 148 7.96 37.80 -3.45
C CYS A 148 7.97 38.25 -4.92
N SER A 149 7.86 39.57 -5.13
CA SER A 149 7.86 40.18 -6.46
C SER A 149 9.26 40.55 -6.96
N ASP A 150 10.30 40.35 -6.14
CA ASP A 150 11.69 40.69 -6.43
C ASP A 150 12.56 39.43 -6.51
N GLY A 151 13.50 39.42 -7.44
CA GLY A 151 13.98 38.20 -8.12
C GLY A 151 15.05 37.38 -7.40
N ASP A 152 15.38 37.71 -6.15
CA ASP A 152 16.54 37.16 -5.43
C ASP A 152 16.19 36.68 -3.99
N ALA A 153 15.10 37.19 -3.41
CA ALA A 153 14.63 36.78 -2.09
C ALA A 153 13.64 35.60 -2.21
N GLY A 154 14.11 34.39 -1.86
CA GLY A 154 13.30 33.16 -1.82
C GLY A 154 11.96 33.36 -1.11
N SER A 155 10.88 32.76 -1.65
CA SER A 155 9.56 32.94 -1.04
C SER A 155 9.44 32.10 0.23
N VAL A 156 8.94 32.72 1.29
CA VAL A 156 8.76 32.08 2.61
C VAL A 156 7.88 30.82 2.53
N LEU A 157 7.00 30.74 1.52
CA LEU A 157 6.22 29.55 1.18
C LEU A 157 7.10 28.42 0.63
N VAL A 158 7.96 28.69 -0.36
CA VAL A 158 8.92 27.70 -0.91
C VAL A 158 9.85 27.19 0.17
N ASP A 159 10.43 28.08 0.99
CA ASP A 159 11.31 27.68 2.09
C ASP A 159 10.57 26.85 3.13
N SER A 160 9.33 27.21 3.48
CA SER A 160 8.51 26.44 4.41
C SER A 160 8.12 25.06 3.86
N VAL A 161 7.91 24.92 2.55
CA VAL A 161 7.67 23.61 1.92
C VAL A 161 8.94 22.77 1.90
N CYS A 162 10.09 23.34 1.51
CA CYS A 162 11.39 22.66 1.55
C CYS A 162 11.73 22.17 2.96
N LEU A 163 11.64 23.04 3.98
CA LEU A 163 11.92 22.70 5.38
C LEU A 163 10.94 21.66 5.93
N LEU A 164 9.68 21.68 5.51
CA LEU A 164 8.69 20.66 5.87
C LEU A 164 9.03 19.30 5.22
N LEU A 165 9.43 19.29 3.95
CA LEU A 165 9.86 18.06 3.26
C LEU A 165 11.15 17.48 3.86
N ASP A 166 12.19 18.30 4.06
CA ASP A 166 13.42 17.90 4.77
C ASP A 166 13.08 17.31 6.17
N SER A 167 12.12 17.93 6.88
CA SER A 167 11.67 17.45 8.19
C SER A 167 10.91 16.11 8.11
N VAL A 168 10.04 15.91 7.10
CA VAL A 168 9.31 14.66 6.84
C VAL A 168 10.28 13.54 6.46
N VAL A 169 11.20 13.79 5.54
CA VAL A 169 12.29 12.87 5.15
C VAL A 169 13.07 12.44 6.39
N SER A 170 13.48 13.40 7.22
CA SER A 170 14.18 13.09 8.47
C SER A 170 13.33 12.26 9.44
N ALA A 171 12.03 12.51 9.54
CA ALA A 171 11.11 11.74 10.39
C ALA A 171 10.87 10.30 9.92
N CYS A 172 11.14 10.02 8.65
CA CYS A 172 11.11 8.67 8.10
C CYS A 172 12.41 7.90 8.38
N ARG A 173 13.58 8.57 8.38
CA ARG A 173 14.88 7.95 8.72
C ARG A 173 14.91 7.40 10.15
N ASP A 174 14.57 8.24 11.14
CA ASP A 174 14.49 7.83 12.55
C ASP A 174 13.07 8.12 13.08
N PRO A 175 12.16 7.12 13.04
CA PRO A 175 10.80 7.30 13.52
C PRO A 175 10.77 7.45 15.05
N PRO A 176 10.10 8.48 15.60
CA PRO A 176 10.03 8.68 17.04
C PRO A 176 9.21 7.56 17.71
N PRO A 177 9.71 6.93 18.80
CA PRO A 177 9.16 5.67 19.32
C PRO A 177 7.71 5.76 19.83
N LEU A 178 7.24 6.96 20.20
CA LEU A 178 5.86 7.25 20.60
C LEU A 178 5.40 8.62 20.05
N GLY A 179 5.59 8.85 18.75
CA GLY A 179 5.01 10.01 18.06
C GLY A 179 3.59 9.73 17.55
N PRO A 180 2.66 10.71 17.55
CA PRO A 180 1.41 10.61 16.77
C PRO A 180 1.76 10.47 15.29
N ALA A 181 1.38 9.35 14.66
CA ALA A 181 1.67 9.08 13.26
C ALA A 181 1.09 10.16 12.33
N ASP A 182 -0.06 10.71 12.73
CA ASP A 182 -0.84 11.72 12.04
C ASP A 182 -0.03 12.98 11.69
N LEU A 183 0.99 13.33 12.48
CA LEU A 183 1.74 14.59 12.27
C LEU A 183 2.67 14.55 11.05
N VAL A 184 3.20 13.38 10.67
CA VAL A 184 4.00 13.24 9.45
C VAL A 184 3.08 13.22 8.23
N LEU A 185 1.98 12.46 8.30
CA LEU A 185 0.93 12.43 7.27
C LEU A 185 0.32 13.81 7.03
N GLN A 186 -0.02 14.55 8.09
CA GLN A 186 -0.49 15.93 8.03
C GLN A 186 0.56 16.85 7.39
N GLY A 187 1.85 16.62 7.67
CA GLY A 187 2.97 17.26 6.96
C GLY A 187 2.93 17.01 5.46
N CYS A 188 2.85 15.76 5.03
CA CYS A 188 2.72 15.39 3.61
C CYS A 188 1.49 16.03 2.96
N GLN A 189 0.33 15.98 3.60
CA GLN A 189 -0.91 16.55 3.07
C GLN A 189 -0.85 18.09 2.97
N VAL A 190 -0.22 18.76 3.93
CA VAL A 190 -0.07 20.23 3.92
C VAL A 190 0.96 20.66 2.88
N ALA A 191 2.08 19.94 2.74
CA ALA A 191 3.05 20.16 1.67
C ALA A 191 2.42 19.97 0.28
N ALA A 192 1.69 18.86 0.06
CA ALA A 192 0.99 18.58 -1.20
C ALA A 192 0.04 19.73 -1.60
N ARG A 193 -0.83 20.16 -0.67
CA ARG A 193 -1.76 21.28 -0.89
C ARG A 193 -1.04 22.62 -1.12
N ALA A 194 0.09 22.86 -0.47
CA ALA A 194 0.90 24.06 -0.71
C ALA A 194 1.60 24.05 -2.08
N MET A 195 2.03 22.88 -2.57
CA MET A 195 2.58 22.71 -3.92
C MET A 195 1.51 22.86 -5.00
N ASP A 196 0.33 22.28 -4.83
CA ASP A 196 -0.82 22.49 -5.73
C ASP A 196 -1.23 23.97 -5.77
N LEU A 197 -1.31 24.63 -4.61
CA LEU A 197 -1.59 26.05 -4.50
C LEU A 197 -0.54 26.89 -5.24
N PHE A 198 0.75 26.60 -5.05
CA PHE A 198 1.83 27.27 -5.76
C PHE A 198 1.66 27.14 -7.28
N CYS A 199 1.52 25.90 -7.79
CA CYS A 199 1.38 25.63 -9.22
C CYS A 199 0.10 26.21 -9.83
N SER A 200 -0.95 26.44 -9.04
CA SER A 200 -2.17 27.11 -9.52
C SER A 200 -1.98 28.62 -9.77
N GLN A 201 -0.91 29.23 -9.23
CA GLN A 201 -0.66 30.67 -9.30
C GLN A 201 0.63 31.06 -10.04
N ARG A 202 1.71 30.26 -9.95
CA ARG A 202 3.00 30.51 -10.63
C ARG A 202 3.66 29.19 -11.06
N LEU A 203 4.46 29.24 -12.14
CA LEU A 203 5.37 28.13 -12.47
C LEU A 203 6.44 27.99 -11.37
N PRO A 204 6.74 26.77 -10.87
CA PRO A 204 7.81 26.57 -9.89
C PRO A 204 9.20 26.77 -10.51
N SER A 205 10.12 27.32 -9.72
CA SER A 205 11.54 27.40 -10.09
C SER A 205 12.15 26.00 -10.23
N ALA A 206 13.11 25.83 -11.14
CA ALA A 206 13.85 24.58 -11.31
C ALA A 206 14.55 24.13 -10.01
N GLU A 207 15.01 25.06 -9.17
CA GLU A 207 15.62 24.73 -7.88
C GLU A 207 14.60 24.24 -6.86
N PHE A 208 13.39 24.79 -6.86
CA PHE A 208 12.30 24.34 -6.00
C PHE A 208 11.80 22.95 -6.43
N MET A 209 11.63 22.72 -7.74
CA MET A 209 11.35 21.38 -8.28
C MET A 209 12.42 20.40 -7.83
N ARG A 210 13.72 20.68 -8.07
CA ARG A 210 14.84 19.82 -7.63
C ARG A 210 14.78 19.46 -6.14
N ARG A 211 14.47 20.39 -5.25
CA ARG A 211 14.39 20.12 -3.79
C ARG A 211 13.20 19.23 -3.41
N VAL A 212 12.07 19.34 -4.12
CA VAL A 212 10.93 18.42 -3.98
C VAL A 212 11.27 17.04 -4.53
N GLU A 213 11.91 16.98 -5.71
CA GLU A 213 12.36 15.74 -6.35
C GLU A 213 13.39 14.97 -5.52
N GLU A 214 14.35 15.66 -4.91
CA GLU A 214 15.35 15.09 -3.99
C GLU A 214 14.67 14.47 -2.76
N SER A 215 13.72 15.18 -2.16
CA SER A 215 12.95 14.70 -1.00
C SER A 215 12.15 13.44 -1.32
N LEU A 216 11.51 13.41 -2.49
CA LEU A 216 10.72 12.27 -2.96
C LEU A 216 11.59 11.07 -3.36
N ARG A 217 12.75 11.33 -3.97
CA ARG A 217 13.76 10.31 -4.27
C ARG A 217 14.23 9.62 -3.00
N GLU A 218 14.50 10.39 -1.95
CA GLU A 218 14.96 9.79 -0.69
C GLU A 218 13.88 8.95 0.00
N LEU A 219 12.63 9.41 0.02
CA LEU A 219 11.48 8.61 0.51
C LEU A 219 11.30 7.30 -0.28
N THR A 220 11.50 7.36 -1.61
CA THR A 220 11.43 6.18 -2.51
C THR A 220 12.56 5.18 -2.21
N VAL A 221 13.80 5.67 -2.07
CA VAL A 221 14.97 4.85 -1.73
C VAL A 221 14.83 4.23 -0.33
N MET A 222 14.33 4.98 0.66
CA MET A 222 14.06 4.46 2.02
C MET A 222 13.00 3.36 2.03
N LEU A 223 11.94 3.48 1.22
CA LEU A 223 10.93 2.44 1.08
C LEU A 223 11.55 1.15 0.50
N LEU A 224 12.31 1.27 -0.59
CA LEU A 224 12.96 0.13 -1.26
C LEU A 224 13.99 -0.59 -0.36
N HIS A 225 14.72 0.14 0.46
CA HIS A 225 15.78 -0.39 1.33
C HIS A 225 15.35 -0.61 2.80
N SER A 226 14.04 -0.62 3.08
CA SER A 226 13.52 -0.84 4.43
C SER A 226 13.78 -2.28 4.93
N HIS A 227 14.56 -2.40 6.01
CA HIS A 227 14.97 -3.69 6.57
C HIS A 227 13.94 -4.29 7.55
N GLN A 228 14.08 -5.59 7.83
CA GLN A 228 12.99 -6.45 8.33
C GLN A 228 12.43 -6.10 9.73
N SER A 229 13.13 -5.35 10.58
CA SER A 229 12.81 -5.17 12.00
C SER A 229 11.56 -4.32 12.32
N SER A 230 11.05 -3.54 11.36
CA SER A 230 9.79 -2.77 11.50
C SER A 230 8.94 -2.78 10.23
N ARG A 231 9.23 -3.73 9.32
CA ARG A 231 9.02 -3.62 7.87
C ARG A 231 7.62 -3.18 7.44
N LEU A 232 6.57 -3.92 7.79
CA LEU A 232 5.23 -3.73 7.23
C LEU A 232 4.69 -2.32 7.54
N GLN A 233 4.55 -1.97 8.82
CA GLN A 233 3.93 -0.71 9.24
C GLN A 233 4.77 0.53 8.90
N ALA A 234 6.09 0.37 8.72
CA ALA A 234 6.95 1.45 8.24
C ALA A 234 6.79 1.66 6.73
N ALA A 235 6.79 0.59 5.95
CA ALA A 235 6.62 0.63 4.50
C ALA A 235 5.22 1.11 4.08
N GLU A 236 4.16 0.67 4.78
CA GLU A 236 2.78 1.13 4.56
C GLU A 236 2.63 2.64 4.78
N LYS A 237 3.25 3.20 5.82
CA LYS A 237 3.25 4.64 6.09
C LYS A 237 4.07 5.42 5.05
N LEU A 238 5.24 4.91 4.66
CA LEU A 238 6.04 5.49 3.58
C LEU A 238 5.28 5.50 2.24
N MET A 239 4.57 4.43 1.92
CA MET A 239 3.68 4.33 0.77
C MET A 239 2.55 5.38 0.84
N GLU A 240 1.88 5.53 1.98
CA GLU A 240 0.84 6.57 2.18
C GLU A 240 1.41 8.00 2.02
N TYR A 241 2.61 8.26 2.55
CA TYR A 241 3.28 9.56 2.43
C TYR A 241 3.66 9.87 0.98
N LEU A 242 4.20 8.89 0.24
CA LEU A 242 4.53 9.02 -1.18
C LEU A 242 3.29 9.21 -2.05
N ILE A 243 2.20 8.46 -1.81
CA ILE A 243 0.90 8.66 -2.49
C ILE A 243 0.35 10.07 -2.19
N THR A 244 0.46 10.53 -0.95
CA THR A 244 -0.03 11.85 -0.52
C THR A 244 0.73 12.98 -1.20
N LEU A 245 2.07 12.93 -1.22
CA LEU A 245 2.91 13.94 -1.87
C LEU A 245 2.77 13.89 -3.40
N GLY A 246 2.87 12.68 -3.97
CA GLY A 246 2.73 12.41 -5.40
C GLY A 246 1.34 12.67 -5.98
N SER A 247 0.33 12.94 -5.14
CA SER A 247 -0.99 13.36 -5.62
C SER A 247 -1.02 14.80 -6.14
N CYS A 248 -0.04 15.65 -5.79
CA CYS A 248 0.01 17.04 -6.26
C CYS A 248 0.48 17.15 -7.71
N SER A 249 -0.04 18.15 -8.43
CA SER A 249 0.25 18.38 -9.86
C SER A 249 1.74 18.64 -10.12
N MET A 250 2.45 19.22 -9.16
CA MET A 250 3.89 19.54 -9.23
C MET A 250 4.79 18.30 -9.28
N SER A 251 4.47 17.25 -8.52
CA SER A 251 5.41 16.14 -8.26
C SER A 251 5.00 14.80 -8.87
N LYS A 252 3.73 14.66 -9.27
CA LYS A 252 3.15 13.39 -9.75
C LYS A 252 3.90 12.77 -10.93
N SER A 253 4.18 13.56 -11.96
CA SER A 253 4.86 13.11 -13.18
C SER A 253 6.30 12.68 -12.89
N PHE A 254 7.03 13.44 -12.08
CA PHE A 254 8.36 13.06 -11.58
C PHE A 254 8.31 11.76 -10.79
N LEU A 255 7.41 11.64 -9.80
CA LEU A 255 7.40 10.49 -8.90
C LEU A 255 7.04 9.20 -9.64
N ILE A 256 6.09 9.26 -10.58
CA ILE A 256 5.79 8.13 -11.48
C ILE A 256 7.03 7.76 -12.30
N ARG A 257 7.69 8.72 -12.98
CA ARG A 257 8.90 8.46 -13.79
C ARG A 257 10.04 7.88 -12.94
N HIS A 258 10.24 8.40 -11.72
CA HIS A 258 11.29 7.96 -10.82
C HIS A 258 11.04 6.54 -10.30
N ILE A 259 9.85 6.25 -9.74
CA ILE A 259 9.54 4.92 -9.23
C ILE A 259 9.59 3.88 -10.36
N LEU A 260 9.13 4.22 -11.56
CA LEU A 260 9.27 3.37 -12.75
C LEU A 260 10.75 3.07 -13.08
N SER A 261 11.65 4.04 -12.93
CA SER A 261 13.09 3.84 -13.10
C SER A 261 13.69 2.93 -12.03
N GLU A 262 13.27 3.07 -10.76
CA GLU A 262 13.70 2.17 -9.67
C GLU A 262 13.18 0.74 -9.88
N ILE A 263 11.92 0.58 -10.32
CA ILE A 263 11.34 -0.72 -10.67
C ILE A 263 12.13 -1.40 -11.80
N SER A 264 12.53 -0.67 -12.85
CA SER A 264 13.39 -1.23 -13.89
C SER A 264 14.77 -1.63 -13.35
N SER A 265 15.39 -0.82 -12.47
CA SER A 265 16.66 -1.18 -11.84
C SER A 265 16.56 -2.39 -10.92
N VAL A 266 15.43 -2.58 -10.22
CA VAL A 266 15.14 -3.81 -9.46
C VAL A 266 14.96 -4.99 -10.41
N ALA A 267 14.26 -4.82 -11.54
CA ALA A 267 14.10 -5.86 -12.56
C ALA A 267 15.46 -6.31 -13.14
N ASP A 268 16.37 -5.38 -13.44
CA ASP A 268 17.75 -5.68 -13.83
C ASP A 268 18.48 -6.47 -12.74
N GLN A 269 18.41 -6.03 -11.49
CA GLN A 269 19.07 -6.68 -10.35
C GLN A 269 18.53 -8.11 -10.10
N LEU A 270 17.23 -8.33 -10.24
CA LEU A 270 16.61 -9.65 -10.16
C LEU A 270 17.10 -10.58 -11.28
N TRP A 271 17.19 -10.05 -12.51
CA TRP A 271 17.69 -10.82 -13.66
C TRP A 271 19.17 -11.19 -13.50
N GLN A 272 20.03 -10.24 -13.12
CA GLN A 272 21.45 -10.53 -12.86
C GLN A 272 21.63 -11.49 -11.68
N ALA A 273 20.89 -11.33 -10.58
CA ALA A 273 20.97 -12.23 -9.44
C ALA A 273 20.56 -13.67 -9.79
N PHE A 274 19.52 -13.84 -10.62
CA PHE A 274 19.11 -15.16 -11.12
C PHE A 274 20.20 -15.81 -11.99
N GLN A 275 20.77 -15.06 -12.92
CA GLN A 275 21.87 -15.54 -13.78
C GLN A 275 23.15 -15.88 -12.99
N ASP A 276 23.53 -15.05 -12.01
CA ASP A 276 24.68 -15.29 -11.14
C ASP A 276 24.48 -16.54 -10.24
N GLN A 277 23.23 -16.81 -9.81
CA GLN A 277 22.89 -17.88 -8.87
C GLN A 277 23.09 -19.30 -9.44
N GLU A 278 23.09 -19.48 -10.77
CA GLU A 278 23.53 -20.74 -11.40
C GLU A 278 25.06 -20.98 -11.26
N SER A 279 25.83 -19.93 -10.95
CA SER A 279 27.30 -19.95 -10.94
C SER A 279 27.95 -19.79 -9.56
N SER A 280 27.23 -19.24 -8.57
CA SER A 280 27.72 -19.04 -7.20
C SER A 280 26.58 -19.06 -6.18
N GLY A 281 26.83 -19.67 -5.01
CA GLY A 281 25.77 -20.11 -4.11
C GLY A 281 25.06 -19.00 -3.33
N LEU A 282 23.73 -18.93 -3.51
CA LEU A 282 22.62 -18.41 -2.66
C LEU A 282 22.71 -17.04 -1.94
N ASP A 283 23.85 -16.58 -1.45
CA ASP A 283 23.97 -15.49 -0.46
C ASP A 283 23.76 -14.06 -1.02
N ARG A 284 23.27 -13.91 -2.26
CA ARG A 284 23.21 -12.62 -2.96
C ARG A 284 21.88 -12.26 -3.63
N PHE A 285 20.80 -13.02 -3.40
CA PHE A 285 19.48 -12.64 -3.92
C PHE A 285 18.81 -11.57 -3.02
N PRO A 286 18.43 -10.38 -3.54
CA PRO A 286 17.95 -9.26 -2.73
C PRO A 286 16.46 -9.37 -2.36
N VAL A 287 16.12 -10.35 -1.50
CA VAL A 287 14.75 -10.64 -1.04
C VAL A 287 14.01 -9.40 -0.54
N ASP A 288 14.67 -8.55 0.25
CA ASP A 288 14.05 -7.34 0.82
C ASP A 288 13.69 -6.32 -0.28
N GLN A 289 14.56 -6.06 -1.25
CA GLN A 289 14.25 -5.14 -2.37
C GLN A 289 13.12 -5.71 -3.25
N TYR A 290 13.10 -7.02 -3.49
CA TYR A 290 12.00 -7.68 -4.21
C TYR A 290 10.66 -7.45 -3.49
N GLN A 291 10.59 -7.74 -2.19
CA GLN A 291 9.37 -7.58 -1.39
C GLN A 291 8.98 -6.10 -1.24
N ASN A 292 9.95 -5.19 -1.11
CA ASN A 292 9.69 -3.77 -0.98
C ASN A 292 9.24 -3.13 -2.30
N SER A 293 9.63 -3.69 -3.46
CA SER A 293 9.14 -3.25 -4.77
C SER A 293 7.61 -3.35 -4.90
N CYS A 294 6.95 -4.28 -4.19
CA CYS A 294 5.50 -4.39 -4.16
C CYS A 294 4.81 -3.11 -3.65
N PHE A 295 5.41 -2.39 -2.70
CA PHE A 295 4.90 -1.08 -2.26
C PHE A 295 5.11 0.01 -3.33
N LEU A 296 6.22 -0.04 -4.09
CA LEU A 296 6.46 0.87 -5.21
C LEU A 296 5.43 0.70 -6.33
N PHE A 297 5.09 -0.55 -6.67
CA PHE A 297 3.97 -0.83 -7.58
C PHE A 297 2.65 -0.25 -7.04
N GLY A 298 2.38 -0.41 -5.74
CA GLY A 298 1.20 0.16 -5.07
C GLY A 298 1.13 1.70 -5.12
N VAL A 299 2.24 2.41 -4.91
CA VAL A 299 2.30 3.88 -5.04
C VAL A 299 1.91 4.31 -6.45
N VAL A 300 2.55 3.73 -7.49
CA VAL A 300 2.29 4.14 -8.88
C VAL A 300 0.88 3.75 -9.32
N GLU A 301 0.37 2.60 -8.91
CA GLU A 301 -1.00 2.17 -9.19
C GLU A 301 -2.02 3.18 -8.63
N GLU A 302 -1.93 3.52 -7.34
CA GLU A 302 -2.88 4.44 -6.71
C GLU A 302 -2.77 5.86 -7.30
N LEU A 303 -1.56 6.31 -7.67
CA LEU A 303 -1.37 7.59 -8.35
C LEU A 303 -2.00 7.62 -9.74
N LEU A 304 -1.88 6.54 -10.53
CA LEU A 304 -2.53 6.45 -11.84
C LEU A 304 -4.06 6.37 -11.70
N LEU A 305 -4.58 5.50 -10.82
CA LEU A 305 -6.02 5.32 -10.59
C LEU A 305 -6.71 6.57 -10.03
N ARG A 306 -6.03 7.39 -9.22
CA ARG A 306 -6.57 8.67 -8.73
C ARG A 306 -6.55 9.80 -9.76
N SER A 307 -6.08 9.56 -10.99
CA SER A 307 -6.06 10.59 -12.04
C SER A 307 -7.47 10.82 -12.63
N LYS A 308 -8.03 12.02 -12.43
CA LYS A 308 -9.27 12.48 -13.13
C LYS A 308 -8.99 13.19 -14.44
N VAL A 309 -7.76 13.68 -14.60
CA VAL A 309 -7.19 14.15 -15.86
C VAL A 309 -6.15 13.09 -16.20
N PRO A 310 -6.15 12.51 -17.43
CA PRO A 310 -5.10 11.57 -17.81
C PRO A 310 -3.75 12.23 -17.59
N CYS A 311 -2.87 11.55 -16.86
CA CYS A 311 -1.53 12.06 -16.66
C CYS A 311 -0.79 11.98 -17.99
N ARG A 312 -0.79 13.09 -18.73
CA ARG A 312 0.29 13.43 -19.65
C ARG A 312 1.58 13.50 -18.85
N VAL A 313 2.16 12.34 -18.67
CA VAL A 313 3.56 12.15 -18.38
C VAL A 313 4.27 12.68 -19.63
N GLU A 314 4.64 13.96 -19.65
CA GLU A 314 5.34 14.58 -20.78
C GLU A 314 6.82 14.13 -20.84
N VAL A 315 7.00 12.81 -20.86
CA VAL A 315 8.22 12.09 -21.20
C VAL A 315 8.25 11.99 -22.73
N GLY A 316 8.54 13.13 -23.37
CA GLY A 316 8.74 13.21 -24.81
C GLY A 316 9.77 12.18 -25.27
N SER A 317 9.47 11.51 -26.39
CA SER A 317 10.20 10.38 -27.03
C SER A 317 10.46 9.13 -26.18
N ASP A 318 10.83 9.26 -24.91
CA ASP A 318 11.45 8.16 -24.15
C ASP A 318 10.43 7.15 -23.62
N GLN A 319 9.14 7.50 -23.59
CA GLN A 319 8.06 6.68 -23.03
C GLN A 319 7.91 5.34 -23.77
N SER A 320 8.08 5.30 -25.09
CA SER A 320 8.04 4.07 -25.89
C SER A 320 9.30 3.21 -25.69
N GLY A 321 10.46 3.84 -25.48
CA GLY A 321 11.69 3.16 -25.08
C GLY A 321 11.54 2.51 -23.70
N PHE A 322 11.01 3.24 -22.73
CA PHE A 322 10.74 2.72 -21.40
C PHE A 322 9.71 1.57 -21.40
N LEU A 323 8.58 1.72 -22.11
CA LEU A 323 7.55 0.69 -22.19
C LEU A 323 8.07 -0.59 -22.87
N SER A 324 8.84 -0.49 -23.96
CA SER A 324 9.44 -1.68 -24.60
C SER A 324 10.50 -2.37 -23.73
N HIS A 325 11.27 -1.61 -22.94
CA HIS A 325 12.19 -2.15 -21.94
C HIS A 325 11.43 -2.87 -20.80
N LEU A 326 10.29 -2.33 -20.38
CA LEU A 326 9.41 -2.91 -19.37
C LEU A 326 8.73 -4.19 -19.89
N GLU A 327 8.25 -4.21 -21.14
CA GLU A 327 7.73 -5.42 -21.81
C GLU A 327 8.79 -6.53 -21.90
N GLN A 328 10.03 -6.17 -22.25
CA GLN A 328 11.16 -7.12 -22.26
C GLN A 328 11.40 -7.72 -20.87
N HIS A 329 11.30 -6.92 -19.81
CA HIS A 329 11.48 -7.38 -18.43
C HIS A 329 10.29 -8.24 -17.95
N VAL A 330 9.05 -7.90 -18.31
CA VAL A 330 7.87 -8.74 -18.07
C VAL A 330 8.07 -10.14 -18.67
N PHE A 331 8.56 -10.21 -19.92
CA PHE A 331 8.86 -11.47 -20.60
C PHE A 331 9.95 -12.27 -19.87
N LEU A 332 11.12 -11.67 -19.63
CA LEU A 332 12.28 -12.38 -19.04
C LEU A 332 11.98 -12.90 -17.63
N LEU A 333 11.38 -12.08 -16.77
CA LEU A 333 11.10 -12.41 -15.38
C LEU A 333 9.85 -13.27 -15.18
N SER A 334 9.05 -13.52 -16.22
CA SER A 334 7.72 -14.16 -16.12
C SER A 334 7.69 -15.56 -15.48
N ASN A 335 8.74 -16.37 -15.70
CA ASN A 335 8.79 -17.75 -15.19
C ASN A 335 9.21 -17.79 -13.70
N GLU A 336 10.18 -16.97 -13.33
CA GLU A 336 10.86 -17.01 -12.02
C GLU A 336 10.24 -16.05 -11.00
N PHE A 337 9.76 -14.89 -11.48
CA PHE A 337 9.18 -13.82 -10.66
C PHE A 337 7.77 -13.42 -11.17
N PRO A 338 6.82 -14.38 -11.28
CA PRO A 338 5.53 -14.14 -11.92
C PRO A 338 4.72 -13.00 -11.28
N LEU A 339 4.81 -12.81 -9.95
CA LEU A 339 4.14 -11.69 -9.27
C LEU A 339 4.66 -10.33 -9.73
N PHE A 340 5.98 -10.20 -9.90
CA PHE A 340 6.63 -8.98 -10.38
C PHE A 340 6.21 -8.69 -11.82
N SER A 341 6.22 -9.69 -12.71
CA SER A 341 5.72 -9.55 -14.08
C SER A 341 4.23 -9.20 -14.15
N ILE A 342 3.39 -9.70 -13.23
CA ILE A 342 1.97 -9.32 -13.13
C ILE A 342 1.80 -7.84 -12.74
N PHE A 343 2.53 -7.36 -11.72
CA PHE A 343 2.46 -5.95 -11.33
C PHE A 343 3.00 -5.01 -12.44
N MET A 344 4.12 -5.36 -13.06
CA MET A 344 4.68 -4.67 -14.23
C MET A 344 3.66 -4.57 -15.37
N TRP A 345 3.04 -5.68 -15.75
CA TRP A 345 2.03 -5.72 -16.81
C TRP A 345 0.79 -4.87 -16.46
N ARG A 346 0.34 -4.91 -15.20
CA ARG A 346 -0.79 -4.10 -14.72
C ARG A 346 -0.51 -2.60 -14.83
N ILE A 347 0.69 -2.15 -14.46
CA ILE A 347 1.08 -0.74 -14.62
C ILE A 347 1.25 -0.37 -16.10
N GLY A 348 1.82 -1.25 -16.93
CA GLY A 348 1.86 -1.05 -18.39
C GLY A 348 0.47 -0.81 -19.00
N GLY A 349 -0.53 -1.57 -18.53
CA GLY A 349 -1.94 -1.36 -18.89
C GLY A 349 -2.49 0.00 -18.44
N LEU A 350 -2.22 0.41 -17.19
CA LEU A 350 -2.67 1.72 -16.68
C LEU A 350 -2.03 2.90 -17.42
N LEU A 351 -0.71 2.82 -17.70
CA LEU A 351 0.01 3.83 -18.48
C LEU A 351 -0.55 3.94 -19.90
N THR A 352 -0.67 2.82 -20.62
CA THR A 352 -1.21 2.83 -22.00
C THR A 352 -2.67 3.25 -22.08
N SER A 353 -3.49 2.95 -21.06
CA SER A 353 -4.87 3.45 -20.96
C SER A 353 -5.00 4.95 -20.65
N SER A 354 -3.89 5.62 -20.28
CA SER A 354 -3.87 7.07 -20.05
C SER A 354 -3.60 7.88 -21.33
N ASP A 355 -3.17 7.21 -22.42
CA ASP A 355 -2.86 7.81 -23.72
C ASP A 355 -4.01 7.69 -24.75
N SER A 356 -5.18 7.17 -24.33
CA SER A 356 -6.36 6.88 -25.16
C SER A 356 -7.63 7.62 -24.71
#